data_AF-A0A2W4M0T3-F1
#
_entry.id   AF-A0A2W4M0T3-F1
#
_cell.length_a   1.000
_cell.length_b   1.000
_cell.length_c   1.000
_cell.angle_alpha   90.00
_cell.angle_beta   90.00
_cell.angle_gamma   90.00
#
_symmetry.space_group_name_H-M   'P 1'
#
loop_
_entity.id
_entity.type
_entity.pdbx_description
1 polymer ?
#
loop_
_entity_poly.entity_id
_entity_poly.type
_entity_poly.pdbx_seq_one_letter_code
_entity_poly.pdbx_strand_id
1 'polypeptide(L)'
;MSFFRDPKRLIATLIAGVAGLLVLIDFAAPIAPVDVLARTIVEWAALLAALALLVGLLSVAGGHVVRVARRRPDWGYSLLLLAAMLLVIVSGTIIGPTPTDDGVGFVLFPASLVERPVRLLFEVLYQPLAASFLALLTFFSLSAALRAVRRRTAEALVIVIVAALVLVSAALPPAISVPVLADGVRWATDYVALAGARGLLIGAALGAVIAGVRVLLGFDQPYLDR
;
A
#
# COMPACT_ATOMS: atom_id res chain seq x y z
N MET A 1 0.64 34.40 -8.43
CA MET A 1 -0.43 34.64 -9.44
C MET A 1 0.16 34.93 -10.83
N SER A 2 0.92 33.99 -11.41
CA SER A 2 1.44 34.09 -12.79
C SER A 2 0.58 33.34 -13.81
N PHE A 3 -0.61 32.89 -13.40
CA PHE A 3 -1.51 32.02 -14.18
C PHE A 3 -1.93 32.65 -15.52
N PHE A 4 -2.05 33.97 -15.57
CA PHE A 4 -2.41 34.72 -16.78
C PHE A 4 -1.22 35.00 -17.71
N ARG A 5 0.01 34.66 -17.31
CA ARG A 5 1.21 34.93 -18.12
C ARG A 5 1.58 33.79 -19.07
N ASP A 6 1.06 32.58 -18.85
CA ASP A 6 1.30 31.42 -19.70
C ASP A 6 -0.03 30.76 -20.12
N PRO A 7 -0.51 31.02 -21.34
CA PRO A 7 -1.79 30.50 -21.82
C PRO A 7 -1.80 28.97 -21.91
N LYS A 8 -0.64 28.32 -22.11
CA LYS A 8 -0.55 26.85 -22.20
C LYS A 8 -0.82 26.22 -20.84
N ARG A 9 -0.23 26.78 -19.77
CA ARG A 9 -0.48 26.37 -18.38
C ARG A 9 -1.94 26.52 -18.01
N LEU A 10 -2.53 27.67 -18.35
CA LEU A 10 -3.92 27.96 -18.07
C LEU A 10 -4.86 26.97 -18.76
N ILE A 11 -4.66 26.71 -20.05
CA ILE A 11 -5.48 25.76 -20.81
C ILE A 11 -5.36 24.35 -20.22
N ALA A 12 -4.14 23.88 -19.96
CA ALA A 12 -3.92 22.53 -19.44
C ALA A 12 -4.54 22.33 -18.05
N THR A 13 -4.43 23.30 -17.15
CA THR A 13 -5.11 23.23 -15.85
C THR A 13 -6.62 23.30 -16.00
N LEU A 14 -7.16 24.16 -16.88
CA LEU A 14 -8.60 24.21 -17.10
C LEU A 14 -9.12 22.85 -17.60
N ILE A 15 -8.42 22.23 -18.54
CA ILE A 15 -8.78 20.89 -19.03
C ILE A 15 -8.75 19.87 -17.88
N ALA A 16 -7.66 19.81 -17.12
CA ALA A 16 -7.53 18.87 -16.01
C ALA A 16 -8.58 19.10 -14.91
N GLY A 17 -8.79 20.35 -14.51
CA GLY A 17 -9.76 20.75 -13.49
C GLY A 17 -11.20 20.48 -13.92
N VAL A 18 -11.56 20.81 -15.16
CA VAL A 18 -12.91 20.53 -15.70
C VAL A 18 -13.13 19.03 -15.83
N ALA A 19 -12.16 18.27 -16.35
CA ALA A 19 -12.28 16.82 -16.47
C ALA A 19 -12.48 16.14 -15.11
N GLY A 20 -11.70 16.52 -14.09
CA GLY A 20 -11.87 15.99 -12.75
C GLY A 20 -13.15 16.44 -12.07
N LEU A 21 -13.61 17.68 -12.30
CA LEU A 21 -14.88 18.18 -11.78
C LEU A 21 -16.06 17.40 -12.38
N LEU A 22 -16.03 17.10 -13.68
CA LEU A 22 -17.06 16.30 -14.34
C LEU A 22 -17.18 14.90 -13.71
N VAL A 23 -16.04 14.24 -13.49
CA VAL A 23 -16.00 12.93 -12.81
C VAL A 23 -16.52 13.03 -11.38
N LEU A 24 -16.18 14.10 -10.66
CA LEU A 24 -16.64 14.30 -9.29
C LEU A 24 -18.15 14.57 -9.21
N ILE A 25 -18.70 15.33 -10.16
CA ILE A 25 -20.14 15.58 -10.26
C ILE A 25 -20.89 14.27 -10.54
N ASP A 26 -20.41 13.49 -11.51
CA ASP A 26 -21.00 12.19 -11.84
C ASP A 26 -21.02 11.24 -10.64
N PHE A 27 -19.92 11.19 -9.89
CA PHE A 27 -19.81 10.39 -8.67
C PHE A 27 -20.84 10.81 -7.60
N ALA A 28 -21.14 12.10 -7.46
CA ALA A 28 -22.09 12.61 -6.48
C ALA A 28 -23.55 12.41 -6.90
N ALA A 29 -23.85 12.62 -8.18
CA ALA A 29 -25.17 12.41 -8.76
C ALA A 29 -25.05 12.12 -10.27
N PRO A 30 -25.45 10.94 -10.76
CA PRO A 30 -25.37 10.61 -12.18
C PRO A 30 -26.44 11.36 -12.97
N ILE A 31 -26.01 12.33 -13.78
CA ILE A 31 -26.86 13.12 -14.68
C ILE A 31 -26.50 12.70 -16.12
N ALA A 32 -27.50 12.31 -16.93
CA ALA A 32 -27.29 11.64 -18.23
C ALA A 32 -26.17 12.21 -19.15
N PRO A 33 -26.06 13.53 -19.42
CA PRO A 33 -24.96 14.04 -20.25
C PRO A 33 -23.59 14.08 -19.54
N VAL A 34 -23.57 14.21 -18.20
CA VAL A 34 -22.33 14.23 -17.40
C VAL A 34 -21.76 12.83 -17.28
N ASP A 35 -22.63 11.84 -17.07
CA ASP A 35 -22.29 10.43 -16.93
C ASP A 35 -21.57 9.86 -18.16
N VAL A 36 -22.07 10.13 -19.37
CA VAL A 36 -21.39 9.68 -20.61
C VAL A 36 -19.97 10.27 -20.72
N LEU A 37 -19.81 11.55 -20.37
CA LEU A 37 -18.52 12.24 -20.49
C LEU A 37 -17.55 11.78 -19.40
N ALA A 38 -18.02 11.63 -18.15
CA ALA A 38 -17.25 11.13 -17.03
C ALA A 38 -16.77 9.69 -17.28
N ARG A 39 -17.65 8.79 -17.74
CA ARG A 39 -17.28 7.42 -18.12
C ARG A 39 -16.21 7.40 -19.19
N THR A 40 -16.38 8.21 -20.25
CA THR A 40 -15.37 8.31 -21.31
C THR A 40 -14.02 8.77 -20.76
N ILE A 41 -13.99 9.81 -19.91
CA ILE A 41 -12.76 10.30 -19.26
C ILE A 41 -12.10 9.19 -18.42
N VAL A 42 -12.90 8.47 -17.61
CA VAL A 42 -12.41 7.38 -16.76
C VAL A 42 -11.86 6.22 -17.58
N GLU A 43 -12.49 5.86 -18.69
CA GLU A 43 -12.01 4.81 -19.60
C GLU A 43 -10.66 5.20 -20.23
N TRP A 44 -10.52 6.43 -20.73
CA TRP A 44 -9.23 6.93 -21.22
C TRP A 44 -8.17 6.94 -20.11
N ALA A 45 -8.54 7.37 -18.90
CA ALA A 45 -7.63 7.36 -17.76
C ALA A 45 -7.19 5.94 -17.39
N ALA A 46 -8.10 4.96 -17.43
CA ALA A 46 -7.80 3.56 -17.16
C ALA A 46 -6.85 2.97 -18.22
N LEU A 47 -7.06 3.28 -19.50
CA LEU A 47 -6.16 2.88 -20.59
C LEU A 47 -4.76 3.48 -20.41
N LEU A 48 -4.67 4.79 -20.12
CA LEU A 48 -3.41 5.46 -19.85
C LEU A 48 -2.72 4.90 -18.61
N ALA A 49 -3.46 4.59 -17.54
CA ALA A 49 -2.93 3.99 -16.33
C ALA A 49 -2.38 2.58 -16.60
N ALA A 50 -3.07 1.76 -17.39
CA ALA A 50 -2.59 0.43 -17.78
C ALA A 50 -1.28 0.52 -18.60
N LEU A 51 -1.20 1.44 -19.57
CA LEU A 51 0.01 1.70 -20.33
C LEU A 51 1.15 2.23 -19.45
N ALA A 52 0.85 3.17 -18.54
CA ALA A 52 1.83 3.72 -17.61
C ALA A 52 2.37 2.65 -16.66
N LEU A 53 1.51 1.76 -16.16
CA LEU A 53 1.91 0.60 -15.37
C LEU A 53 2.84 -0.33 -16.15
N LEU A 54 2.53 -0.61 -17.42
CA LEU A 54 3.40 -1.41 -18.27
C LEU A 54 4.78 -0.74 -18.47
N VAL A 55 4.80 0.56 -18.76
CA VAL A 55 6.05 1.32 -18.88
C VAL A 55 6.83 1.33 -17.57
N GLY A 56 6.15 1.49 -16.43
CA GLY A 56 6.75 1.43 -15.10
C GLY A 56 7.38 0.07 -14.81
N LEU A 57 6.66 -1.01 -15.13
CA LEU A 57 7.15 -2.39 -15.01
C LEU A 57 8.40 -2.59 -15.88
N LEU A 58 8.35 -2.20 -17.15
CA LEU A 58 9.47 -2.35 -18.09
C LEU A 58 10.68 -1.50 -17.68
N SER A 59 10.47 -0.30 -17.12
CA SER A 59 11.53 0.56 -16.62
C SER A 59 12.28 -0.08 -15.45
N VAL A 60 11.54 -0.58 -14.46
CA VAL A 60 12.11 -1.29 -13.30
C VAL A 60 12.81 -2.56 -13.77
N ALA A 61 12.14 -3.39 -14.56
CA ALA A 61 12.69 -4.64 -15.08
C ALA A 61 13.98 -4.40 -15.87
N GLY A 62 13.97 -3.46 -16.82
CA GLY A 62 15.12 -3.14 -17.66
C GLY A 62 16.33 -2.69 -16.86
N GLY A 63 16.13 -1.78 -15.90
CA GLY A 63 17.20 -1.29 -15.02
C GLY A 63 17.84 -2.42 -14.21
N HIS A 64 17.03 -3.33 -13.66
CA HIS A 64 17.51 -4.45 -12.89
C HIS A 64 18.12 -5.57 -13.75
N VAL A 65 17.60 -5.83 -14.96
CA VAL A 65 18.17 -6.78 -15.92
C VAL A 65 19.57 -6.33 -16.34
N VAL A 66 19.75 -5.06 -16.67
CA VAL A 66 21.09 -4.51 -17.00
C VAL A 66 22.03 -4.62 -15.80
N ARG A 67 21.54 -4.40 -14.58
CA ARG A 67 22.34 -4.53 -13.35
C ARG A 67 22.82 -5.97 -13.14
N VAL A 68 21.95 -6.95 -13.35
CA VAL A 68 22.26 -8.38 -13.27
C VAL A 68 23.22 -8.81 -14.37
N ALA A 69 22.94 -8.44 -15.63
CA ALA A 69 23.78 -8.77 -16.78
C ALA A 69 25.21 -8.22 -16.65
N ARG A 70 25.35 -6.99 -16.14
CA ARG A 70 26.64 -6.34 -15.93
C ARG A 70 27.28 -6.64 -14.55
N ARG A 71 26.68 -7.53 -13.75
CA ARG A 71 27.14 -7.91 -12.39
C ARG A 71 27.59 -6.73 -11.53
N ARG A 72 26.80 -5.66 -11.51
CA ARG A 72 27.07 -4.49 -10.65
C ARG A 72 27.02 -4.89 -9.16
N PRO A 73 27.51 -4.04 -8.23
CA PRO A 73 27.31 -4.27 -6.81
C PRO A 73 25.84 -4.56 -6.51
N ASP A 74 25.58 -5.50 -5.59
CA ASP A 74 24.23 -5.87 -5.15
C ASP A 74 23.31 -6.48 -6.24
N TRP A 75 23.89 -7.03 -7.32
CA TRP A 75 23.12 -7.66 -8.40
C TRP A 75 22.23 -8.81 -7.93
N GLY A 76 22.63 -9.53 -6.87
CA GLY A 76 21.84 -10.64 -6.32
C GLY A 76 20.45 -10.21 -5.85
N TYR A 77 20.34 -9.04 -5.20
CA TYR A 77 19.05 -8.48 -4.81
C TYR A 77 18.20 -8.08 -6.03
N SER A 78 18.85 -7.68 -7.12
CA SER A 78 18.16 -7.38 -8.37
C SER A 78 17.63 -8.63 -9.05
N LEU A 79 18.37 -9.74 -8.97
CA LEU A 79 17.86 -11.03 -9.43
C LEU A 79 16.65 -11.48 -8.60
N LEU A 80 16.70 -11.33 -7.27
CA LEU A 80 15.58 -11.67 -6.39
C LEU A 80 14.34 -10.84 -6.72
N LEU A 81 14.49 -9.53 -6.96
CA LEU A 81 13.39 -8.66 -7.38
C LEU A 81 12.76 -9.14 -8.69
N LEU A 82 13.58 -9.40 -9.71
CA LEU A 82 13.09 -9.88 -11.01
C LEU A 82 12.38 -11.23 -10.89
N ALA A 83 12.92 -12.15 -10.08
CA ALA A 83 12.32 -13.44 -9.81
C ALA A 83 10.97 -13.32 -9.08
N ALA A 84 10.88 -12.47 -8.04
CA ALA A 84 9.64 -12.22 -7.31
C ALA A 84 8.58 -11.55 -8.20
N MET A 85 8.99 -10.60 -9.03
CA MET A 85 8.12 -9.96 -10.03
C MET A 85 7.56 -10.99 -11.02
N LEU A 86 8.42 -11.85 -11.57
CA LEU A 86 8.00 -12.92 -12.48
C LEU A 86 7.07 -13.91 -11.79
N LEU A 87 7.39 -14.31 -10.55
CA LEU A 87 6.56 -15.21 -9.76
C LEU A 87 5.14 -14.69 -9.60
N VAL A 88 4.97 -13.43 -9.21
CA VAL A 88 3.64 -12.81 -9.04
C VAL A 88 2.89 -12.72 -10.37
N ILE A 89 3.55 -12.32 -11.46
CA ILE A 89 2.93 -12.24 -12.79
C ILE A 89 2.47 -13.62 -13.24
N VAL A 90 3.34 -14.64 -13.19
CA VAL A 90 3.03 -16.00 -13.62
C VAL A 90 1.91 -16.62 -12.78
N SER A 91 1.99 -16.48 -11.46
CA SER A 91 0.95 -16.98 -10.54
C SER A 91 -0.38 -16.22 -10.70
N GLY A 92 -0.36 -14.94 -11.05
CA GLY A 92 -1.58 -14.16 -11.28
C GLY A 92 -2.24 -14.42 -12.63
N THR A 93 -1.46 -14.73 -13.67
CA THR A 93 -1.93 -14.70 -15.08
C THR A 93 -1.85 -16.02 -15.85
N ILE A 94 -1.01 -16.97 -15.42
CA ILE A 94 -0.78 -18.22 -16.15
C ILE A 94 -1.32 -19.42 -15.35
N ILE A 95 -1.23 -19.38 -14.03
CA ILE A 95 -1.41 -20.53 -13.13
C ILE A 95 -2.49 -20.19 -12.09
N GLY A 96 -3.74 -20.58 -12.34
CA GLY A 96 -4.86 -20.21 -11.48
C GLY A 96 -5.59 -21.40 -10.85
N PRO A 97 -5.53 -21.62 -9.52
CA PRO A 97 -6.47 -22.50 -8.85
C PRO A 97 -7.88 -21.89 -8.88
N THR A 98 -8.78 -22.47 -9.65
CA THR A 98 -10.18 -22.05 -9.73
C THR A 98 -11.05 -22.98 -8.88
N PRO A 99 -12.02 -22.45 -8.12
CA PRO A 99 -13.08 -23.28 -7.56
C PRO A 99 -13.85 -23.92 -8.72
N THR A 100 -13.82 -25.24 -8.78
CA THR A 100 -14.68 -26.06 -9.64
C THR A 100 -15.64 -26.83 -8.74
N ASP A 101 -16.81 -27.21 -9.24
CA ASP A 101 -17.82 -27.91 -8.45
C ASP A 101 -17.30 -29.22 -7.82
N ASP A 102 -16.24 -29.81 -8.38
CA ASP A 102 -15.57 -31.03 -7.90
C ASP A 102 -14.27 -30.80 -7.08
N GLY A 103 -13.92 -29.55 -6.73
CA GLY A 103 -12.75 -29.23 -5.89
C GLY A 103 -11.87 -28.08 -6.42
N VAL A 104 -10.56 -28.14 -6.14
CA VAL A 104 -9.58 -27.13 -6.61
C VAL A 104 -9.01 -27.58 -7.96
N GLY A 105 -9.55 -27.04 -9.05
CA GLY A 105 -9.02 -27.23 -10.40
C GLY A 105 -7.90 -26.25 -10.72
N PHE A 106 -7.16 -26.51 -11.80
CA PHE A 106 -6.09 -25.62 -12.30
C PHE A 106 -6.41 -25.15 -13.71
N VAL A 107 -6.34 -23.84 -13.93
CA VAL A 107 -6.56 -23.23 -15.26
C VAL A 107 -5.27 -22.58 -15.75
N LEU A 108 -4.89 -22.95 -16.97
CA LEU A 108 -3.86 -22.26 -17.75
C LEU A 108 -4.49 -21.09 -18.51
N PHE A 109 -3.93 -19.89 -18.36
CA PHE A 109 -4.41 -18.63 -18.96
C PHE A 109 -5.82 -18.18 -18.53
N PRO A 110 -6.03 -17.87 -17.25
CA PRO A 110 -7.25 -17.22 -16.77
C PRO A 110 -7.51 -15.87 -17.47
N ALA A 111 -8.79 -15.56 -17.71
CA ALA A 111 -9.21 -14.30 -18.33
C ALA A 111 -8.96 -13.05 -17.45
N SER A 112 -8.67 -13.25 -16.16
CA SER A 112 -8.39 -12.20 -15.19
C SER A 112 -7.31 -12.65 -14.20
N LEU A 113 -6.72 -11.68 -13.49
CA LEU A 113 -5.79 -11.95 -12.40
C LEU A 113 -6.47 -12.80 -11.32
N VAL A 114 -5.92 -13.97 -11.03
CA VAL A 114 -6.54 -14.90 -10.07
C VAL A 114 -6.19 -14.47 -8.66
N GLU A 115 -7.21 -14.18 -7.86
CA GLU A 115 -7.07 -13.67 -6.49
C GLU A 115 -6.38 -14.68 -5.56
N ARG A 116 -6.74 -15.97 -5.67
CA ARG A 116 -6.27 -17.03 -4.77
C ARG A 116 -4.75 -17.28 -4.81
N PRO A 117 -4.09 -17.50 -5.96
CA PRO A 117 -2.64 -17.72 -6.01
C PRO A 117 -1.85 -16.47 -5.59
N VAL A 118 -2.34 -15.27 -5.93
CA VAL A 118 -1.72 -14.01 -5.48
C VAL A 118 -1.83 -13.87 -3.96
N ARG A 119 -3.00 -14.17 -3.37
CA ARG A 119 -3.19 -14.21 -1.92
C ARG A 119 -2.28 -15.23 -1.24
N LEU A 120 -2.10 -16.42 -1.82
CA LEU A 120 -1.18 -17.42 -1.28
C LEU A 120 0.26 -16.90 -1.27
N LEU A 121 0.71 -16.25 -2.35
CA LEU A 121 2.03 -15.60 -2.36
C LEU A 121 2.13 -14.51 -1.29
N PHE A 122 1.06 -13.75 -1.06
CA PHE A 122 1.03 -12.74 -0.01
C PHE A 122 1.14 -13.37 1.39
N GLU A 123 0.40 -14.43 1.67
CA GLU A 123 0.41 -15.15 2.95
C GLU A 123 1.73 -15.88 3.20
N VAL A 124 2.33 -16.48 2.18
CA VAL A 124 3.58 -17.26 2.33
C VAL A 124 4.84 -16.40 2.27
N LEU A 125 4.85 -15.31 1.49
CA LEU A 125 6.04 -14.48 1.30
C LEU A 125 5.92 -13.14 2.02
N TYR A 126 4.88 -12.37 1.73
CA TYR A 126 4.78 -10.99 2.22
C TYR A 126 4.55 -10.93 3.74
N GLN A 127 3.59 -11.71 4.27
CA GLN A 127 3.26 -11.68 5.69
C GLN A 127 4.44 -12.08 6.58
N PRO A 128 5.18 -13.18 6.32
CA PRO A 128 6.32 -13.54 7.16
C PRO A 128 7.48 -12.56 7.06
N LEU A 129 7.73 -11.97 5.87
CA LEU A 129 8.74 -10.93 5.71
C LEU A 129 8.37 -9.67 6.51
N ALA A 130 7.12 -9.22 6.42
CA ALA A 130 6.61 -8.09 7.21
C ALA A 130 6.69 -8.37 8.72
N ALA A 131 6.31 -9.58 9.16
CA ALA A 131 6.42 -10.01 10.55
C ALA A 131 7.89 -10.03 11.02
N SER A 132 8.82 -10.46 10.16
CA SER A 132 10.26 -10.44 10.47
C SER A 132 10.78 -9.02 10.66
N PHE A 133 10.37 -8.07 9.82
CA PHE A 133 10.72 -6.66 10.01
C PHE A 133 10.12 -6.08 11.29
N LEU A 134 8.86 -6.39 11.61
CA LEU A 134 8.23 -5.99 12.87
C LEU A 134 8.90 -6.61 14.09
N ALA A 135 9.34 -7.87 14.01
CA ALA A 135 10.10 -8.53 15.07
C ALA A 135 11.46 -7.84 15.29
N LEU A 136 12.19 -7.50 14.23
CA LEU A 136 13.42 -6.72 14.32
C LEU A 136 13.18 -5.34 14.94
N LEU A 137 12.15 -4.62 14.50
CA LEU A 137 11.77 -3.33 15.06
C LEU A 137 11.43 -3.44 16.55
N THR A 138 10.68 -4.47 16.94
CA THR A 138 10.32 -4.76 18.33
C THR A 138 11.58 -5.05 19.17
N PHE A 139 12.49 -5.87 18.66
CA PHE A 139 13.76 -6.18 19.32
C PHE A 139 14.62 -4.92 19.52
N PHE A 140 14.78 -4.09 18.48
CA PHE A 140 15.55 -2.84 18.58
C PHE A 140 14.88 -1.81 19.51
N SER A 141 13.55 -1.69 19.47
CA SER A 141 12.77 -0.84 20.36
C SER A 141 12.94 -1.26 21.82
N LEU A 142 12.82 -2.57 22.11
CA LEU A 142 13.05 -3.12 23.44
C LEU A 142 14.50 -2.88 23.91
N SER A 143 15.49 -3.11 23.04
CA SER A 143 16.90 -2.83 23.35
C SER A 143 17.15 -1.35 23.66
N ALA A 144 16.51 -0.44 22.91
CA ALA A 144 16.54 0.99 23.19
C ALA A 144 15.87 1.33 24.53
N ALA A 145 14.70 0.76 24.82
CA ALA A 145 13.97 0.96 26.07
C ALA A 145 14.78 0.46 27.29
N LEU A 146 15.39 -0.72 27.22
CA LEU A 146 16.26 -1.25 28.27
C LEU A 146 17.50 -0.38 28.49
N ARG A 147 18.09 0.16 27.42
CA ARG A 147 19.18 1.15 27.53
C ARG A 147 18.71 2.46 28.17
N ALA A 148 17.48 2.90 27.89
CA ALA A 148 16.88 4.08 28.52
C ALA A 148 16.60 3.86 30.01
N VAL A 149 16.10 2.68 30.40
CA VAL A 149 15.90 2.29 31.82
C VAL A 149 17.20 2.32 32.61
N ARG A 150 18.32 1.92 32.00
CA ARG A 150 19.65 2.04 32.65
C ARG A 150 20.03 3.48 32.98
N ARG A 151 19.49 4.48 32.27
CA ARG A 151 19.64 5.90 32.59
C ARG A 151 18.72 6.38 33.73
N ARG A 152 17.96 5.46 34.35
CA ARG A 152 17.09 5.67 35.51
C ARG A 152 16.07 6.79 35.36
N THR A 153 15.57 7.02 34.15
CA THR A 153 14.45 7.95 33.95
C THR A 153 13.14 7.26 34.37
N ALA A 154 12.32 7.95 35.16
CA ALA A 154 11.05 7.42 35.65
C ALA A 154 10.12 7.01 34.50
N GLU A 155 10.12 7.79 33.43
CA GLU A 155 9.33 7.53 32.20
C GLU A 155 9.71 6.21 31.53
N ALA A 156 11.01 5.90 31.39
CA ALA A 156 11.46 4.66 30.77
C ALA A 156 11.07 3.44 31.61
N LEU A 157 11.08 3.58 32.94
CA LEU A 157 10.69 2.51 33.86
C LEU A 157 9.21 2.16 33.70
N VAL A 158 8.34 3.18 33.61
CA VAL A 158 6.90 3.00 33.35
C VAL A 158 6.67 2.28 32.02
N ILE A 159 7.32 2.73 30.95
CA ILE A 159 7.18 2.12 29.61
C ILE A 159 7.56 0.64 29.63
N VAL A 160 8.69 0.29 30.26
CA VAL A 160 9.14 -1.10 30.33
C VAL A 160 8.23 -1.98 31.17
N ILE A 161 7.72 -1.48 32.29
CA ILE A 161 6.74 -2.22 33.12
C ILE A 161 5.45 -2.48 32.32
N VAL A 162 4.92 -1.47 31.65
CA VAL A 162 3.71 -1.61 30.82
C VAL A 162 3.96 -2.59 29.67
N ALA A 163 5.08 -2.47 28.96
CA ALA A 163 5.45 -3.38 27.88
C ALA A 163 5.59 -4.83 28.37
N ALA A 164 6.21 -5.05 29.54
CA ALA A 164 6.35 -6.36 30.15
C ALA A 164 4.99 -6.97 30.52
N LEU A 165 4.09 -6.20 31.13
CA LEU A 165 2.73 -6.64 31.47
C LEU A 165 1.94 -7.03 30.21
N VAL A 166 2.04 -6.25 29.15
CA VAL A 166 1.39 -6.55 27.86
C VAL A 166 1.97 -7.80 27.22
N LEU A 167 3.30 -7.98 27.25
CA LEU A 167 3.94 -9.15 26.67
C LEU A 167 3.56 -10.44 27.42
N VAL A 168 3.54 -10.38 28.75
CA VAL A 168 3.16 -11.52 29.61
C VAL A 168 1.69 -11.89 29.38
N SER A 169 0.79 -10.90 29.33
CA SER A 169 -0.63 -11.17 29.09
C SER A 169 -0.92 -11.75 27.70
N ALA A 170 -0.15 -11.38 26.67
CA ALA A 170 -0.28 -11.94 25.34
C ALA A 170 0.31 -13.37 25.20
N ALA A 171 1.31 -13.71 26.01
CA ALA A 171 2.00 -15.01 25.96
C ALA A 171 1.38 -16.10 26.85
N LEU A 172 0.55 -15.72 27.84
CA LEU A 172 -0.06 -16.67 28.77
C LEU A 172 -1.25 -17.42 28.12
N PRO A 173 -1.38 -18.75 28.33
CA PRO A 173 -2.58 -19.48 27.97
C PRO A 173 -3.82 -18.88 28.66
N PRO A 174 -5.00 -18.84 28.00
CA PRO A 174 -6.22 -18.27 28.58
C PRO A 174 -6.61 -18.86 29.95
N ALA A 175 -6.18 -20.09 30.23
CA ALA A 175 -6.43 -20.79 31.50
C ALA A 175 -5.67 -20.20 32.71
N ILE A 176 -4.65 -19.38 32.50
CA ILE A 176 -3.74 -18.85 33.55
C ILE A 176 -3.74 -17.31 33.56
N SER A 177 -4.43 -16.67 32.63
CA SER A 177 -4.43 -15.21 32.51
C SER A 177 -5.27 -14.53 33.59
N VAL A 178 -4.76 -13.43 34.16
CA VAL A 178 -5.54 -12.53 35.02
C VAL A 178 -6.58 -11.82 34.14
N PRO A 179 -7.90 -12.02 34.33
CA PRO A 179 -8.93 -11.54 33.41
C PRO A 179 -8.87 -10.04 33.13
N VAL A 180 -8.64 -9.23 34.17
CA VAL A 180 -8.57 -7.76 34.08
C VAL A 180 -7.42 -7.28 33.19
N LEU A 181 -6.25 -7.92 33.30
CA LEU A 181 -5.09 -7.58 32.46
C LEU A 181 -5.31 -8.00 31.00
N ALA A 182 -5.85 -9.20 30.79
CA ALA A 182 -6.15 -9.71 29.45
C ALA A 182 -7.20 -8.85 28.71
N ASP A 183 -8.27 -8.45 29.41
CA ASP A 183 -9.31 -7.59 28.85
C ASP A 183 -8.78 -6.17 28.54
N GLY A 184 -7.91 -5.63 29.39
CA GLY A 184 -7.25 -4.35 29.13
C GLY A 184 -6.35 -4.38 27.89
N VAL A 185 -5.57 -5.44 27.70
CA VAL A 185 -4.70 -5.61 26.52
C VAL A 185 -5.52 -5.85 25.25
N ARG A 186 -6.59 -6.65 25.33
CA ARG A 186 -7.54 -6.83 24.23
C ARG A 186 -8.19 -5.51 23.85
N TRP A 187 -8.69 -4.74 24.82
CA TRP A 187 -9.25 -3.42 24.57
C TRP A 187 -8.22 -2.49 23.88
N ALA A 188 -6.98 -2.46 24.37
CA ALA A 188 -5.94 -1.64 23.75
C ALA A 188 -5.66 -2.07 22.30
N THR A 189 -5.68 -3.37 22.00
CA THR A 189 -5.42 -3.88 20.65
C THR A 189 -6.61 -3.63 19.71
N ASP A 190 -7.82 -3.98 20.16
CA ASP A 190 -9.05 -3.92 19.36
C ASP A 190 -9.51 -2.49 19.10
N TYR A 191 -9.23 -1.57 20.04
CA TYR A 191 -9.64 -0.17 19.92
C TYR A 191 -8.46 0.77 19.65
N VAL A 192 -7.43 0.82 20.49
CA VAL A 192 -6.35 1.84 20.37
C VAL A 192 -5.43 1.56 19.18
N ALA A 193 -4.89 0.35 19.08
CA ALA A 193 -3.99 -0.02 17.98
C ALA A 193 -4.73 0.01 16.64
N LEU A 194 -5.96 -0.53 16.61
CA LEU A 194 -6.80 -0.49 15.41
C LEU A 194 -7.21 0.94 15.03
N ALA A 195 -7.52 1.81 16.00
CA ALA A 195 -7.78 3.23 15.74
C ALA A 195 -6.56 3.94 15.15
N GLY A 196 -5.35 3.64 15.65
CA GLY A 196 -4.11 4.15 15.09
C GLY A 196 -3.91 3.71 13.64
N ALA A 197 -4.08 2.42 13.34
CA ALA A 197 -3.98 1.87 11.99
C ALA A 197 -5.02 2.50 11.04
N ARG A 198 -6.28 2.63 11.47
CA ARG A 198 -7.33 3.31 10.71
C ARG A 198 -7.03 4.79 10.52
N GLY A 199 -6.51 5.47 11.54
CA GLY A 199 -6.08 6.86 11.47
C GLY A 199 -4.98 7.07 10.42
N LEU A 200 -4.00 6.15 10.34
CA LEU A 200 -2.98 6.18 9.29
C LEU A 200 -3.58 5.97 7.89
N LEU A 201 -4.51 5.02 7.74
CA LEU A 201 -5.20 4.78 6.46
C LEU A 201 -6.03 5.99 6.01
N ILE A 202 -6.79 6.60 6.95
CA ILE A 202 -7.57 7.80 6.68
C ILE A 202 -6.64 8.97 6.34
N GLY A 203 -5.55 9.13 7.08
CA GLY A 203 -4.55 10.18 6.81
C GLY A 203 -3.91 10.04 5.45
N ALA A 204 -3.56 8.81 5.04
CA ALA A 204 -3.04 8.52 3.71
C ALA A 204 -4.09 8.81 2.62
N ALA A 205 -5.34 8.40 2.82
CA ALA A 205 -6.43 8.68 1.90
C ALA A 205 -6.68 10.20 1.76
N LEU A 206 -6.72 10.94 2.87
CA LEU A 206 -6.87 12.39 2.87
C LEU A 206 -5.68 13.07 2.17
N GLY A 207 -4.46 12.59 2.39
CA GLY A 207 -3.27 13.06 1.69
C GLY A 207 -3.36 12.88 0.18
N ALA A 208 -3.86 11.73 -0.28
CA ALA A 208 -4.12 11.47 -1.70
C ALA A 208 -5.20 12.39 -2.27
N VAL A 209 -6.29 12.63 -1.53
CA VAL A 209 -7.35 13.58 -1.92
C VAL A 209 -6.80 15.01 -2.02
N ILE A 210 -6.01 15.46 -1.04
CA ILE A 210 -5.39 16.78 -1.07
C ILE A 210 -4.47 16.94 -2.28
N ALA A 211 -3.64 15.93 -2.57
CA ALA A 211 -2.80 15.92 -3.77
C ALA A 211 -3.64 16.01 -5.06
N GLY A 212 -4.73 15.23 -5.15
CA GLY A 212 -5.67 15.30 -6.26
C GLY A 212 -6.30 16.68 -6.43
N VAL A 213 -6.82 17.27 -5.35
CA VAL A 213 -7.41 18.62 -5.36
C VAL A 213 -6.39 19.68 -5.77
N ARG A 214 -5.14 19.59 -5.28
CA ARG A 214 -4.08 20.52 -5.70
C ARG A 214 -3.79 20.44 -7.19
N VAL A 215 -3.81 19.24 -7.77
CA VAL A 215 -3.68 19.06 -9.23
C VAL A 215 -4.88 19.63 -9.97
N LEU A 216 -6.11 19.39 -9.50
CA LEU A 216 -7.35 19.90 -10.11
C LEU A 216 -7.44 21.43 -10.09
N LEU A 217 -7.01 22.05 -9.00
CA LEU A 217 -6.95 23.51 -8.85
C LEU A 217 -5.72 24.13 -9.54
N GLY A 218 -4.81 23.29 -10.05
CA GLY A 218 -3.59 23.72 -10.74
C GLY A 218 -2.50 24.29 -9.85
N PHE A 219 -2.54 24.01 -8.54
CA PHE A 219 -1.42 24.30 -7.64
C PHE A 219 -0.22 23.42 -7.95
N ASP A 220 -0.47 22.16 -8.38
CA ASP A 220 0.55 21.23 -8.85
C ASP A 220 0.30 20.88 -10.32
N GLN A 221 1.31 21.05 -11.18
CA GLN A 221 1.20 20.84 -12.64
C GLN A 221 2.21 19.80 -13.14
N PRO A 222 2.09 18.52 -12.72
CA PRO A 222 3.07 17.48 -13.07
C PRO A 222 3.16 17.21 -14.59
N TYR A 223 2.15 17.64 -15.35
CA TYR A 223 2.08 17.53 -16.81
C TYR A 223 2.86 18.63 -17.55
N LEU A 224 3.40 19.64 -16.85
CA LEU A 224 4.12 20.80 -17.44
C LEU A 224 5.51 21.03 -16.85
N ASP A 225 5.99 20.16 -15.96
CA ASP A 225 7.35 20.22 -15.44
C ASP A 225 8.36 19.67 -16.46
N ARG A 226 8.41 20.31 -17.64
CA ARG A 226 9.54 20.42 -18.58
C ARG A 226 9.43 21.69 -19.42
#